data_AF-A0A7C1FFL8-F1
#
_entry.id   AF-A0A7C1FFL8-F1
#
_cell.length_a   1.000
_cell.length_b   1.000
_cell.length_c   1.000
_cell.angle_alpha   90.00
_cell.angle_beta   90.00
_cell.angle_gamma   90.00
#
_symmetry.space_group_name_H-M   'P 1'
#
loop_
_entity.id
_entity.type
_entity.pdbx_description
1 polymer ?
#
loop_
_entity_poly.entity_id
_entity_poly.type
_entity_poly.pdbx_seq_one_letter_code
_entity_poly.pdbx_strand_id
1 'polypeptide(L)'
;MENQDRCPIQFRFADPRQQRIYEELQLVGPGLAAFFRDACWLMQDERALESTSHLVAHLLREIESALRSVLRPIATEAPDHNADSRSQKEQIRVILQALGIPEVTPEARAWFELVERLHGFAHRRGLEAPRPPAEVHELWLRAQILLKVVLAGMRDRFLNWFPILDDLLTRPHPTNHDLKRLANEVPSNPVTRGYFFDRLDKPEWLKPLWGKGFFRHPPAPVQDEENGWFPVPRPAPALADGQAQTRSCGLHHPRGGRH
;
A
#
# COMPACT_ATOMS: atom_id res chain seq x y z
N MET A 1 -43.77 19.10 -1.47
CA MET A 1 -42.89 18.06 -0.89
C MET A 1 -41.48 18.39 -1.34
N GLU A 2 -40.81 19.25 -0.59
CA GLU A 2 -39.43 19.64 -0.90
C GLU A 2 -38.49 18.50 -0.55
N ASN A 3 -37.72 18.13 -1.57
CA ASN A 3 -36.64 17.17 -1.49
C ASN A 3 -35.58 17.79 -0.58
N GLN A 4 -35.48 17.31 0.66
CA GLN A 4 -34.39 17.70 1.55
C GLN A 4 -33.09 17.25 0.90
N ASP A 5 -32.33 18.22 0.39
CA ASP A 5 -30.92 18.09 0.08
C ASP A 5 -30.21 17.45 1.28
N ARG A 6 -30.02 16.13 1.20
CA ARG A 6 -29.13 15.42 2.11
C ARG A 6 -27.71 15.82 1.72
N CYS A 7 -27.25 16.94 2.26
CA CYS A 7 -25.83 17.20 2.36
C CYS A 7 -25.21 15.98 3.08
N PRO A 8 -24.27 15.24 2.48
CA PRO A 8 -23.68 14.09 3.14
C PRO A 8 -23.08 14.59 4.45
N ILE A 9 -23.49 13.99 5.58
CA ILE A 9 -22.97 14.34 6.89
C ILE A 9 -21.46 14.15 6.84
N GLN A 10 -20.72 15.25 6.73
CA GLN A 10 -19.27 15.21 6.67
C GLN A 10 -18.78 14.94 8.09
N PHE A 11 -18.27 13.71 8.32
CA PHE A 11 -17.65 13.34 9.58
C PHE A 11 -16.51 14.32 9.92
N ARG A 12 -16.50 14.80 11.16
CA ARG A 12 -15.46 15.70 11.68
C ARG A 12 -14.71 15.00 12.80
N PHE A 13 -13.39 14.98 12.69
CA PHE A 13 -12.54 14.45 13.74
C PHE A 13 -12.58 15.37 14.98
N ALA A 14 -12.93 14.83 16.14
CA ALA A 14 -12.86 15.54 17.41
C ALA A 14 -11.41 15.77 17.88
N ASP A 15 -10.49 14.90 17.48
CA ASP A 15 -9.06 14.97 17.83
C ASP A 15 -8.20 15.31 16.59
N PRO A 16 -7.45 16.43 16.59
CA PRO A 16 -6.53 16.78 15.51
C PRO A 16 -5.44 15.74 15.23
N ARG A 17 -5.15 14.85 16.18
CA ARG A 17 -4.25 13.70 15.96
C ARG A 17 -4.89 12.65 15.05
N GLN A 18 -6.19 12.39 15.21
CA GLN A 18 -6.93 11.45 14.37
C GLN A 18 -7.01 11.96 12.93
N GLN A 19 -7.26 13.26 12.74
CA GLN A 19 -7.26 13.85 11.41
C GLN A 19 -5.92 13.64 10.69
N ARG A 20 -4.79 13.87 11.37
CA ARG A 20 -3.46 13.65 10.80
C ARG A 20 -3.20 12.18 10.43
N ILE A 21 -3.57 11.26 11.31
CA ILE A 21 -3.45 9.81 11.03
C ILE A 21 -4.30 9.44 9.81
N TYR A 22 -5.53 9.96 9.71
CA TYR A 22 -6.39 9.75 8.55
C TYR A 22 -5.76 10.25 7.24
N GLU A 23 -5.22 11.47 7.24
CA GLU A 23 -4.55 12.06 6.09
C GLU A 23 -3.30 11.26 5.67
N GLU A 24 -2.49 10.79 6.63
CA GLU A 24 -1.33 9.94 6.34
C GLU A 24 -1.74 8.56 5.81
N LEU A 25 -2.81 7.95 6.35
CA LEU A 25 -3.33 6.69 5.84
C LEU A 25 -3.91 6.81 4.43
N GLN A 26 -4.43 7.97 4.03
CA GLN A 26 -4.88 8.20 2.65
C GLN A 26 -3.74 8.07 1.64
N LEU A 27 -2.52 8.46 2.03
CA LEU A 27 -1.33 8.31 1.20
C LEU A 27 -0.92 6.84 1.01
N VAL A 28 -1.24 5.98 1.99
CA VAL A 28 -0.99 4.54 1.92
C VAL A 28 -2.08 3.84 1.11
N GLY A 29 -3.35 4.19 1.36
CA GLY A 29 -4.48 3.70 0.59
C GLY A 29 -5.83 4.19 1.14
N PRO A 30 -6.79 4.55 0.28
CA PRO A 30 -8.05 5.14 0.70
C PRO A 30 -8.91 4.20 1.57
N GLY A 31 -8.76 2.88 1.40
CA GLY A 31 -9.44 1.87 2.22
C GLY A 31 -9.00 1.89 3.70
N LEU A 32 -7.69 1.99 3.98
CA LEU A 32 -7.17 2.04 5.35
C LEU A 32 -7.67 3.28 6.08
N ALA A 33 -7.66 4.42 5.38
CA ALA A 33 -8.17 5.67 5.92
C ALA A 33 -9.69 5.63 6.16
N ALA A 34 -10.46 4.94 5.32
CA ALA A 34 -11.89 4.71 5.57
C ALA A 34 -12.10 3.90 6.86
N PHE A 35 -11.39 2.78 7.04
CA PHE A 35 -11.47 1.98 8.28
C PHE A 35 -11.11 2.79 9.52
N PHE A 36 -10.07 3.64 9.43
CA PHE A 36 -9.67 4.47 10.56
C PHE A 36 -10.71 5.55 10.88
N ARG A 37 -11.29 6.20 9.87
CA ARG A 37 -12.35 7.18 10.04
C ARG A 37 -13.58 6.56 10.69
N ASP A 38 -13.98 5.37 10.25
CA ASP A 38 -15.16 4.69 10.78
C ASP A 38 -14.92 4.24 12.24
N ALA A 39 -13.69 3.83 12.58
CA ALA A 39 -13.30 3.59 13.97
C ALA A 39 -13.34 4.88 14.82
N CYS A 40 -12.89 6.02 14.28
CA CYS A 40 -13.01 7.31 14.97
C CYS A 40 -14.48 7.68 15.23
N TRP A 41 -15.35 7.46 14.26
CA TRP A 41 -16.78 7.71 14.40
C TRP A 41 -17.41 6.87 15.50
N LEU A 42 -17.15 5.56 15.51
CA LEU A 42 -17.64 4.65 16.55
C LEU A 42 -17.13 5.01 17.95
N MET A 43 -15.90 5.51 18.07
CA MET A 43 -15.30 5.89 19.35
C MET A 43 -15.73 7.28 19.85
N GLN A 44 -16.31 8.12 18.98
CA GLN A 44 -16.80 9.46 19.32
C GLN A 44 -18.31 9.49 19.61
N ASP A 45 -19.08 8.52 19.12
CA ASP A 45 -20.54 8.53 19.26
C ASP A 45 -20.99 7.97 20.62
N GLU A 46 -21.70 8.78 21.41
CA GLU A 46 -22.32 8.35 22.67
C GLU A 46 -23.47 7.36 22.45
N ARG A 47 -23.99 7.25 21.23
CA ARG A 47 -25.02 6.28 20.80
C ARG A 47 -24.43 5.12 20.00
N ALA A 48 -23.13 4.87 20.15
CA ALA A 48 -22.45 3.81 19.43
C ALA A 48 -23.11 2.44 19.70
N LEU A 49 -22.95 1.54 18.73
CA LEU A 49 -23.51 0.19 18.78
C LEU A 49 -23.00 -0.59 19.99
N GLU A 50 -23.80 -1.49 20.55
CA GLU A 50 -23.35 -2.40 21.62
C GLU A 50 -22.11 -3.20 21.22
N SER A 51 -21.94 -3.49 19.93
CA SER A 51 -20.81 -4.21 19.34
C SER A 51 -19.59 -3.33 19.02
N THR A 52 -19.55 -2.07 19.43
CA THR A 52 -18.48 -1.11 19.09
C THR A 52 -17.08 -1.64 19.37
N SER A 53 -16.86 -2.25 20.54
CA SER A 53 -15.55 -2.82 20.89
C SER A 53 -15.06 -3.88 19.90
N HIS A 54 -15.98 -4.69 19.37
CA HIS A 54 -15.67 -5.73 18.41
C HIS A 54 -15.39 -5.14 17.02
N LEU A 55 -16.23 -4.19 16.58
CA LEU A 55 -16.08 -3.53 15.29
C LEU A 55 -14.79 -2.71 15.21
N VAL A 56 -14.50 -1.88 16.22
CA VAL A 56 -13.27 -1.08 16.29
C VAL A 56 -12.04 -1.98 16.29
N ALA A 57 -12.06 -3.09 17.03
CA ALA A 57 -10.95 -4.03 17.02
C ALA A 57 -10.75 -4.70 15.66
N HIS A 58 -11.81 -5.03 14.93
CA HIS A 58 -11.70 -5.54 13.56
C HIS A 58 -11.11 -4.49 12.60
N LEU A 59 -11.62 -3.26 12.63
CA LEU A 59 -11.10 -2.18 11.80
C LEU A 59 -9.60 -1.94 12.06
N LEU A 60 -9.18 -1.96 13.33
CA LEU A 60 -7.78 -1.84 13.71
C LEU A 60 -6.94 -3.03 13.22
N ARG A 61 -7.47 -4.26 13.21
CA ARG A 61 -6.77 -5.42 12.64
C ARG A 61 -6.58 -5.30 11.14
N GLU A 62 -7.60 -4.84 10.42
CA GLU A 62 -7.51 -4.63 8.97
C GLU A 62 -6.44 -3.57 8.64
N ILE A 63 -6.43 -2.45 9.36
CA ILE A 63 -5.40 -1.42 9.21
C ILE A 63 -4.00 -1.99 9.52
N GLU A 64 -3.84 -2.71 10.63
CA GLU A 64 -2.56 -3.31 11.03
C GLU A 64 -2.05 -4.30 9.99
N SER A 65 -2.92 -5.19 9.51
CA SER A 65 -2.59 -6.20 8.51
C SER A 65 -2.17 -5.55 7.20
N ALA A 66 -2.94 -4.57 6.72
CA ALA A 66 -2.64 -3.85 5.50
C ALA A 66 -1.31 -3.06 5.60
N LEU A 67 -1.03 -2.42 6.74
CA LEU A 67 0.25 -1.77 6.98
C LEU A 67 1.41 -2.76 6.91
N ARG A 68 1.27 -3.96 7.50
CA ARG A 68 2.29 -5.01 7.36
C ARG A 68 2.47 -5.43 5.90
N SER A 69 1.39 -5.65 5.16
CA SER A 69 1.46 -6.04 3.74
C SER A 69 2.16 -4.99 2.87
N VAL A 70 1.97 -3.69 3.16
CA VAL A 70 2.64 -2.61 2.43
C VAL A 70 4.11 -2.46 2.86
N LEU A 71 4.38 -2.50 4.16
CA LEU A 71 5.73 -2.24 4.69
C LEU A 71 6.68 -3.42 4.49
N ARG A 72 6.16 -4.64 4.42
CA ARG A 72 6.98 -5.84 4.33
C ARG A 72 7.83 -5.92 3.06
N PRO A 73 7.28 -5.78 1.83
CA PRO A 73 8.10 -5.80 0.61
C PRO A 73 9.13 -4.67 0.57
N ILE A 74 8.93 -3.61 1.34
CA ILE A 74 9.86 -2.49 1.48
C ILE A 74 10.96 -2.84 2.49
N ALA A 75 10.61 -3.55 3.56
CA ALA A 75 11.53 -3.96 4.62
C ALA A 75 12.48 -5.09 4.21
N THR A 76 12.13 -5.87 3.18
CA THR A 76 12.99 -6.94 2.64
C THR A 76 13.48 -6.58 1.24
N GLU A 77 14.79 -6.33 1.07
CA GLU A 77 15.40 -5.98 -0.23
C GLU A 77 15.30 -7.10 -1.30
N ALA A 78 15.01 -8.33 -0.88
CA ALA A 78 14.82 -9.49 -1.75
C ALA A 78 13.42 -10.08 -1.61
N PRO A 79 12.85 -10.68 -2.68
CA PRO A 79 11.61 -11.44 -2.58
C PRO A 79 11.80 -12.59 -1.58
N ASP A 80 11.20 -12.43 -0.41
CA ASP A 80 11.21 -13.41 0.65
C ASP A 80 10.11 -14.45 0.38
N HIS A 81 10.45 -15.58 -0.24
CA HIS A 81 9.49 -16.64 -0.55
C HIS A 81 8.89 -17.31 0.70
N ASN A 82 9.49 -17.12 1.88
CA ASN A 82 8.96 -17.58 3.16
C ASN A 82 8.28 -16.45 3.92
N ALA A 83 7.93 -15.38 3.22
CA ALA A 83 7.23 -14.26 3.77
C ALA A 83 6.00 -14.73 4.56
N ASP A 84 5.03 -15.32 3.90
CA ASP A 84 3.72 -15.53 4.50
C ASP A 84 3.69 -16.67 5.53
N SER A 85 4.74 -17.49 5.59
CA SER A 85 4.92 -18.51 6.62
C SER A 85 5.51 -17.99 7.93
N ARG A 86 6.06 -16.76 7.96
CA ARG A 86 6.57 -16.15 9.20
C ARG A 86 5.46 -15.80 10.17
N SER A 87 5.75 -16.01 11.46
CA SER A 87 4.86 -15.57 12.53
C SER A 87 4.62 -14.06 12.47
N GLN A 88 3.43 -13.60 12.87
CA GLN A 88 3.09 -12.17 12.90
C GLN A 88 4.15 -11.34 13.67
N LYS A 89 4.67 -11.87 14.79
CA LYS A 89 5.73 -11.21 15.56
C LYS A 89 7.02 -11.04 14.76
N GLU A 90 7.44 -12.04 14.00
CA GLU A 90 8.64 -11.95 13.18
C GLU A 90 8.48 -10.93 12.05
N GLN A 91 7.29 -10.86 11.45
CA GLN A 91 6.99 -9.83 10.45
C GLN A 91 7.09 -8.41 11.03
N ILE A 92 6.53 -8.20 12.23
CA ILE A 92 6.62 -6.91 12.94
C ILE A 92 8.08 -6.54 13.21
N ARG A 93 8.93 -7.49 13.65
CA ARG A 93 10.36 -7.22 13.89
C ARG A 93 11.07 -6.70 12.64
N VAL A 94 10.86 -7.37 11.50
CA VAL A 94 11.49 -6.98 10.23
C VAL A 94 11.07 -5.56 9.83
N ILE A 95 9.79 -5.23 10.00
CA ILE A 95 9.27 -3.89 9.72
C ILE A 95 9.87 -2.85 10.67
N LEU A 96 9.90 -3.13 11.98
CA LEU A 96 10.51 -2.24 12.98
C LEU A 96 11.98 -1.95 12.66
N GLN A 97 12.73 -2.98 12.30
CA GLN A 97 14.14 -2.83 11.90
C GLN A 97 14.29 -1.94 10.66
N ALA A 98 13.46 -2.16 9.64
CA ALA A 98 13.51 -1.36 8.41
C ALA A 98 13.09 0.10 8.64
N LEU A 99 12.15 0.34 9.56
CA LEU A 99 11.74 1.67 10.02
C LEU A 99 12.78 2.32 10.96
N GLY A 100 13.80 1.59 11.40
CA GLY A 100 14.80 2.09 12.34
C GLY A 100 14.26 2.25 13.77
N ILE A 101 13.22 1.50 14.14
CA ILE A 101 12.60 1.51 15.46
C ILE A 101 13.15 0.34 16.29
N PRO A 102 13.96 0.57 17.34
CA PRO A 102 14.49 -0.52 18.16
C PRO A 102 13.39 -1.28 18.91
N GLU A 103 13.50 -2.61 19.02
CA GLU A 103 12.51 -3.45 19.73
C GLU A 103 12.36 -3.10 21.22
N VAL A 104 13.38 -2.49 21.82
CA VAL A 104 13.37 -2.04 23.22
C VAL A 104 12.58 -0.74 23.44
N THR A 105 12.06 -0.13 22.39
CA THR A 105 11.26 1.09 22.52
C THR A 105 9.85 0.77 23.02
N PRO A 106 9.21 1.70 23.76
CA PRO A 106 7.79 1.58 24.13
C PRO A 106 6.87 1.33 22.93
N GLU A 107 7.18 1.92 21.79
CA GLU A 107 6.39 1.85 20.55
C GLU A 107 6.46 0.45 19.93
N ALA A 108 7.65 -0.14 19.85
CA ALA A 108 7.83 -1.50 19.37
C ALA A 108 7.08 -2.51 20.26
N ARG A 109 7.21 -2.38 21.60
CA ARG A 109 6.45 -3.21 22.55
C ARG A 109 4.95 -3.03 22.40
N ALA A 110 4.50 -1.78 22.23
CA ALA A 110 3.09 -1.48 22.03
C ALA A 110 2.53 -2.14 20.76
N TRP A 111 3.30 -2.27 19.68
CA TRP A 111 2.86 -3.01 18.49
C TRP A 111 2.61 -4.49 18.83
N PHE A 112 3.57 -5.16 19.48
CA PHE A 112 3.42 -6.56 19.85
C PHE A 112 2.22 -6.79 20.79
N GLU A 113 2.05 -5.95 21.80
CA GLU A 113 0.91 -6.03 22.72
C GLU A 113 -0.42 -5.75 21.99
N LEU A 114 -0.43 -4.79 21.06
CA LEU A 114 -1.63 -4.42 20.32
C LEU A 114 -2.14 -5.59 19.49
N VAL A 115 -1.27 -6.27 18.73
CA VAL A 115 -1.71 -7.38 17.86
C VAL A 115 -2.25 -8.58 18.65
N GLU A 116 -1.65 -8.87 19.80
CA GLU A 116 -2.15 -9.92 20.71
C GLU A 116 -3.53 -9.57 21.25
N ARG A 117 -3.72 -8.33 21.73
CA ARG A 117 -5.00 -7.87 22.29
C ARG A 117 -6.08 -7.73 21.23
N LEU A 118 -5.75 -7.22 20.04
CA LEU A 118 -6.69 -7.04 18.94
C LEU A 118 -7.36 -8.35 18.54
N HIS A 119 -6.63 -9.47 18.56
CA HIS A 119 -7.24 -10.79 18.33
C HIS A 119 -8.33 -11.08 19.36
N GLY A 120 -8.02 -10.91 20.65
CA GLY A 120 -9.00 -11.14 21.72
C GLY A 120 -10.24 -10.24 21.59
N PHE A 121 -10.06 -8.96 21.25
CA PHE A 121 -11.16 -7.99 21.12
C PHE A 121 -12.01 -8.19 19.85
N ALA A 122 -11.37 -8.57 18.75
CA ALA A 122 -12.03 -8.84 17.48
C ALA A 122 -12.74 -10.19 17.44
N HIS A 123 -12.58 -11.06 18.43
CA HIS A 123 -13.38 -12.29 18.49
C HIS A 123 -14.33 -12.27 19.68
N ARG A 124 -15.56 -12.73 19.46
CA ARG A 124 -16.56 -12.88 20.51
C ARG A 124 -16.15 -14.01 21.47
N ARG A 125 -16.51 -13.89 22.74
CA ARG A 125 -16.37 -14.96 23.73
C ARG A 125 -17.61 -15.86 23.69
N GLY A 126 -17.60 -16.87 22.82
CA GLY A 126 -18.72 -17.80 22.70
C GLY A 126 -20.05 -17.12 22.42
N LEU A 127 -21.04 -17.30 23.30
CA LEU A 127 -22.38 -16.71 23.24
C LEU A 127 -22.56 -15.53 24.20
N GLU A 128 -21.48 -15.02 24.80
CA GLU A 128 -21.53 -13.86 25.71
C GLU A 128 -21.94 -12.58 24.98
N ALA A 129 -22.42 -11.60 25.76
CA ALA A 129 -22.69 -10.25 25.27
C ALA A 129 -21.41 -9.56 24.74
N PRO A 130 -21.53 -8.60 23.81
CA PRO A 130 -20.40 -7.80 23.37
C PRO A 130 -19.70 -7.07 24.53
N ARG A 131 -18.39 -6.89 24.42
CA ARG A 131 -17.63 -6.13 25.41
C ARG A 131 -18.07 -4.66 25.42
N PRO A 132 -18.25 -4.04 26.59
CA PRO A 132 -18.57 -2.62 26.70
C PRO A 132 -17.60 -1.72 25.92
N PRO A 133 -18.06 -0.63 25.27
CA PRO A 133 -17.21 0.32 24.55
C PRO A 133 -16.05 0.90 25.39
N ALA A 134 -16.25 1.03 26.71
CA ALA A 134 -15.20 1.50 27.61
C ALA A 134 -13.95 0.58 27.61
N GLU A 135 -14.12 -0.73 27.41
CA GLU A 135 -12.99 -1.67 27.40
C GLU A 135 -12.08 -1.52 26.18
N VAL A 136 -12.62 -1.06 25.03
CA VAL A 136 -11.81 -0.83 23.82
C VAL A 136 -11.09 0.52 23.86
N HIS A 137 -11.44 1.41 24.79
CA HIS A 137 -10.89 2.77 24.83
C HIS A 137 -9.36 2.79 25.03
N GLU A 138 -8.84 1.98 25.94
CA GLU A 138 -7.39 1.83 26.12
C GLU A 138 -6.72 1.28 24.86
N LEU A 139 -7.34 0.28 24.23
CA LEU A 139 -6.83 -0.33 22.99
C LEU A 139 -6.77 0.70 21.86
N TRP A 140 -7.82 1.52 21.73
CA TRP A 140 -7.93 2.61 20.76
C TRP A 140 -6.86 3.69 20.96
N LEU A 141 -6.60 4.10 22.20
CA LEU A 141 -5.55 5.07 22.50
C LEU A 141 -4.17 4.53 22.13
N ARG A 142 -3.89 3.26 22.49
CA ARG A 142 -2.62 2.60 22.14
C ARG A 142 -2.45 2.45 20.63
N ALA A 143 -3.51 2.09 19.92
CA ALA A 143 -3.49 1.96 18.46
C ALA A 143 -3.15 3.29 17.77
N GLN A 144 -3.72 4.42 18.22
CA GLN A 144 -3.40 5.73 17.66
C GLN A 144 -1.93 6.14 17.89
N ILE A 145 -1.38 5.81 19.08
CA ILE A 145 0.04 6.05 19.38
C ILE A 145 0.92 5.24 18.42
N LEU A 146 0.61 3.95 18.25
CA LEU A 146 1.34 3.09 17.32
C LEU A 146 1.27 3.62 15.89
N LEU A 147 0.06 3.88 15.38
CA LEU A 147 -0.16 4.37 14.02
C LEU A 147 0.65 5.64 13.76
N LYS A 148 0.65 6.60 14.69
CA LYS A 148 1.46 7.82 14.58
C LYS A 148 2.94 7.51 14.39
N VAL A 149 3.49 6.56 15.16
CA VAL A 149 4.93 6.23 15.11
C VAL A 149 5.28 5.47 13.83
N VAL A 150 4.45 4.48 13.47
CA VAL A 150 4.66 3.68 12.26
C VAL A 150 4.53 4.52 11.01
N LEU A 151 3.52 5.39 10.95
CA LEU A 151 3.32 6.30 9.82
C LEU A 151 4.41 7.37 9.75
N ALA A 152 4.91 7.87 10.89
CA ALA A 152 6.07 8.76 10.91
C ALA A 152 7.33 8.05 10.36
N GLY A 153 7.63 6.84 10.85
CA GLY A 153 8.74 6.05 10.33
C GLY A 153 8.57 5.73 8.84
N MET A 154 7.35 5.40 8.42
CA MET A 154 7.03 5.16 7.02
C MET A 154 7.19 6.43 6.19
N ARG A 155 6.80 7.60 6.69
CA ARG A 155 7.04 8.86 5.99
C ARG A 155 8.53 9.11 5.82
N ASP A 156 9.25 9.09 6.94
CA ASP A 156 10.65 9.49 7.00
C ASP A 156 11.57 8.50 6.26
N ARG A 157 11.18 7.23 6.23
CA ARG A 157 11.96 6.18 5.57
C ARG A 157 11.44 5.81 4.20
N PHE A 158 10.14 5.95 3.94
CA PHE A 158 9.46 5.38 2.77
C PHE A 158 8.58 6.33 1.94
N LEU A 159 8.13 7.48 2.45
CA LEU A 159 7.31 8.39 1.62
C LEU A 159 8.13 9.49 0.94
N ASN A 160 9.37 9.71 1.37
CA ASN A 160 10.22 10.81 0.89
C ASN A 160 10.55 10.75 -0.61
N TRP A 161 10.38 9.60 -1.27
CA TRP A 161 10.59 9.47 -2.71
C TRP A 161 9.32 9.59 -3.55
N PHE A 162 8.11 9.58 -3.00
CA PHE A 162 6.91 9.80 -3.82
C PHE A 162 6.91 11.17 -4.50
N PRO A 163 7.31 12.28 -3.84
CA PRO A 163 7.47 13.56 -4.53
C PRO A 163 8.50 13.51 -5.66
N ILE A 164 9.55 12.70 -5.52
CA ILE A 164 10.56 12.48 -6.57
C ILE A 164 9.91 11.72 -7.73
N LEU A 165 9.16 10.64 -7.45
CA LEU A 165 8.46 9.87 -8.45
C LEU A 165 7.42 10.71 -9.19
N ASP A 166 6.64 11.52 -8.48
CA ASP A 166 5.65 12.42 -9.07
C ASP A 166 6.32 13.48 -9.97
N ASP A 167 7.40 14.13 -9.51
CA ASP A 167 8.18 15.07 -10.34
C ASP A 167 8.70 14.39 -11.62
N LEU A 168 9.25 13.17 -11.51
CA LEU A 168 9.72 12.41 -12.66
C LEU A 168 8.56 12.07 -13.62
N LEU A 169 7.40 11.64 -13.10
CA LEU A 169 6.22 11.32 -13.90
C LEU A 169 5.67 12.53 -14.67
N THR A 170 5.97 13.77 -14.26
CA THR A 170 5.59 14.96 -15.04
C THR A 170 6.42 15.14 -16.32
N ARG A 171 7.58 14.50 -16.45
CA ARG A 171 8.52 14.75 -17.56
C ARG A 171 8.11 13.97 -18.82
N PRO A 172 7.70 14.64 -19.92
CA PRO A 172 7.33 13.97 -21.18
C PRO A 172 8.52 13.22 -21.80
N HIS A 173 9.73 13.77 -21.70
CA HIS A 173 10.94 13.15 -22.22
C HIS A 173 12.00 13.08 -21.10
N PRO A 174 12.38 11.88 -20.63
CA PRO A 174 13.40 11.78 -19.58
C PRO A 174 14.78 12.09 -20.14
N THR A 175 15.55 12.82 -19.34
CA THR A 175 16.97 13.04 -19.58
C THR A 175 17.82 11.97 -18.90
N ASN A 176 19.12 11.91 -19.24
CA ASN A 176 20.07 11.07 -18.50
C ASN A 176 20.17 11.43 -17.02
N HIS A 177 19.86 12.67 -16.65
CA HIS A 177 19.81 13.11 -15.25
C HIS A 177 18.60 12.49 -14.54
N ASP A 178 17.42 12.51 -15.15
CA ASP A 178 16.19 11.93 -14.59
C ASP A 178 16.33 10.42 -14.35
N LEU A 179 16.96 9.71 -15.30
CA LEU A 179 17.27 8.28 -15.14
C LEU A 179 18.25 8.00 -14.00
N LYS A 180 19.22 8.90 -13.75
CA LYS A 180 20.15 8.78 -12.62
C LYS A 180 19.44 9.06 -11.30
N ARG A 181 18.57 10.07 -11.25
CA ARG A 181 17.74 10.36 -10.08
C ARG A 181 16.86 9.17 -9.72
N LEU A 182 16.14 8.61 -10.70
CA LEU A 182 15.32 7.41 -10.49
C LEU A 182 16.14 6.22 -10.00
N ALA A 183 17.34 6.00 -10.56
CA ALA A 183 18.18 4.86 -10.18
C ALA A 183 18.86 4.99 -8.81
N ASN A 184 19.15 6.22 -8.36
CA ASN A 184 20.00 6.47 -7.20
C ASN A 184 19.24 7.03 -5.99
N GLU A 185 18.18 7.80 -6.21
CA GLU A 185 17.41 8.46 -5.14
C GLU A 185 16.18 7.65 -4.74
N VAL A 186 15.66 6.81 -5.64
CA VAL A 186 14.49 5.97 -5.38
C VAL A 186 14.94 4.53 -5.14
N PRO A 187 14.57 3.90 -4.01
CA PRO A 187 14.85 2.50 -3.77
C PRO A 187 14.19 1.62 -4.83
N SER A 188 14.93 0.71 -5.44
CA SER A 188 14.40 -0.20 -6.47
C SER A 188 13.66 -1.40 -5.84
N ASN A 189 12.50 -1.16 -5.23
CA ASN A 189 11.64 -2.18 -4.62
C ASN A 189 10.28 -2.32 -5.34
N PRO A 190 9.50 -3.38 -5.09
CA PRO A 190 8.22 -3.60 -5.78
C PRO A 190 7.21 -2.46 -5.64
N VAL A 191 7.16 -1.78 -4.49
CA VAL A 191 6.20 -0.70 -4.21
C VAL A 191 6.46 0.54 -5.05
N THR A 192 7.71 1.02 -5.06
CA THR A 192 8.11 2.18 -5.87
C THR A 192 8.04 1.91 -7.36
N ARG A 193 8.41 0.69 -7.79
CA ARG A 193 8.27 0.25 -9.18
C ARG A 193 6.79 0.18 -9.59
N GLY A 194 5.93 -0.43 -8.76
CA GLY A 194 4.49 -0.47 -8.99
C GLY A 194 3.93 0.94 -9.13
N TYR A 195 4.18 1.80 -8.14
CA TYR A 195 3.74 3.19 -8.18
C TYR A 195 4.15 3.92 -9.46
N PHE A 196 5.43 3.84 -9.84
CA PHE A 196 5.97 4.54 -11.00
C PHE A 196 5.38 3.98 -12.30
N PHE A 197 5.40 2.66 -12.50
CA PHE A 197 4.97 2.06 -13.77
C PHE A 197 3.45 2.04 -13.95
N ASP A 198 2.66 1.95 -12.88
CA ASP A 198 1.20 2.02 -12.96
C ASP A 198 0.70 3.42 -13.36
N ARG A 199 1.49 4.45 -13.09
CA ARG A 199 1.18 5.86 -13.40
C ARG A 199 1.95 6.39 -14.60
N LEU A 200 2.85 5.59 -15.18
CA LEU A 200 3.66 5.99 -16.32
C LEU A 200 2.81 5.97 -17.59
N ASP A 201 2.32 7.15 -18.00
CA ASP A 201 1.50 7.37 -19.19
C ASP A 201 2.33 7.76 -20.44
N LYS A 202 3.64 8.00 -20.27
CA LYS A 202 4.55 8.52 -21.31
C LYS A 202 5.45 7.42 -21.90
N PRO A 203 5.22 6.95 -23.14
CA PRO A 203 6.01 5.87 -23.78
C PRO A 203 7.50 6.18 -23.90
N GLU A 204 7.88 7.46 -23.96
CA GLU A 204 9.25 7.92 -24.20
C GLU A 204 10.22 7.52 -23.08
N TRP A 205 9.69 7.11 -21.92
CA TRP A 205 10.47 6.55 -20.83
C TRP A 205 10.96 5.13 -21.06
N LEU A 206 10.27 4.33 -21.88
CA LEU A 206 10.55 2.90 -21.97
C LEU A 206 11.91 2.60 -22.61
N LYS A 207 12.22 3.24 -23.75
CA LYS A 207 13.49 3.00 -24.45
C LYS A 207 14.71 3.42 -23.61
N PRO A 208 14.74 4.60 -22.97
CA PRO A 208 15.83 4.98 -22.08
C PRO A 208 15.98 4.08 -20.85
N LEU A 209 14.87 3.67 -20.20
CA LEU A 209 14.90 2.73 -19.08
C LEU A 209 15.45 1.35 -19.51
N TRP A 210 15.06 0.88 -20.69
CA TRP A 210 15.59 -0.35 -21.27
C TRP A 210 17.10 -0.29 -21.50
N GLY A 211 17.59 0.79 -22.10
CA GLY A 211 19.02 1.03 -22.31
C GLY A 211 19.81 1.07 -20.99
N LYS A 212 19.20 1.58 -19.93
CA LYS A 212 19.76 1.61 -18.57
C LYS A 212 19.67 0.28 -17.81
N GLY A 213 19.00 -0.73 -18.37
CA GLY A 213 18.89 -2.06 -17.77
C GLY A 213 17.84 -2.18 -16.66
N PHE A 214 16.89 -1.24 -16.54
CA PHE A 214 15.83 -1.27 -15.51
C PHE A 214 14.95 -2.53 -15.57
N PHE A 215 14.93 -3.22 -16.71
CA PHE A 215 14.15 -4.44 -16.94
C PHE A 215 15.01 -5.72 -16.92
N ARG A 216 16.32 -5.64 -16.66
CA ARG A 216 17.20 -6.83 -16.63
C ARG A 216 16.88 -7.79 -15.48
N HIS A 217 16.31 -7.25 -14.39
CA HIS A 217 15.87 -8.01 -13.22
C HIS A 217 14.42 -7.62 -12.90
N PRO A 218 13.43 -8.23 -13.59
CA PRO A 218 12.04 -8.01 -13.26
C PRO A 218 11.75 -8.52 -11.83
N PRO A 219 10.83 -7.90 -11.08
CA PRO A 219 10.41 -8.43 -9.79
C PRO A 219 9.86 -9.84 -9.96
N ALA A 220 9.99 -10.68 -8.93
CA ALA A 220 9.30 -11.95 -8.89
C ALA A 220 7.77 -11.70 -9.01
N PRO A 221 7.02 -12.54 -9.75
CA PRO A 221 5.58 -12.41 -9.82
C PRO A 221 4.96 -12.52 -8.42
N VAL A 222 4.01 -11.66 -8.11
CA VAL A 222 3.25 -11.69 -6.86
C VAL A 222 2.01 -12.54 -7.09
N GLN A 223 1.75 -13.47 -6.17
CA GLN A 223 0.57 -14.30 -6.20
C GLN A 223 -0.59 -13.50 -5.58
N ASP A 224 -1.65 -13.27 -6.35
CA ASP A 224 -2.93 -12.77 -5.86
C ASP A 224 -3.85 -13.99 -5.67
N GLU A 225 -4.32 -14.22 -4.44
CA GLU A 225 -5.15 -15.39 -4.09
C GLU A 225 -6.51 -15.39 -4.83
N GLU A 226 -6.99 -14.24 -5.31
CA GLU A 226 -8.31 -14.13 -5.94
C GLU A 226 -8.26 -14.24 -7.48
N ASN A 227 -7.12 -13.91 -8.10
CA ASN A 227 -7.04 -13.74 -9.57
C ASN A 227 -5.92 -14.56 -10.26
N GLY A 228 -5.07 -15.28 -9.52
CA GLY A 228 -3.96 -16.07 -10.09
C GLY A 228 -2.62 -15.31 -10.18
N TRP A 229 -1.70 -15.78 -11.04
CA TRP A 229 -0.35 -15.22 -11.18
C TRP A 229 -0.35 -13.95 -12.05
N PHE A 230 -0.04 -12.79 -11.48
CA PHE A 230 0.19 -11.56 -12.26
C PHE A 230 1.67 -11.18 -12.30
N PRO A 231 2.22 -10.83 -13.48
CA PRO A 231 3.48 -10.10 -13.55
C PRO A 231 3.28 -8.69 -12.99
N VAL A 232 3.94 -8.35 -11.88
CA VAL A 232 3.97 -6.99 -11.33
C VAL A 232 4.87 -6.09 -12.18
N PRO A 233 4.45 -4.83 -12.41
CA PRO A 233 3.90 -4.40 -13.69
C PRO A 233 4.96 -4.39 -14.82
N ARG A 234 4.57 -4.90 -15.98
CA ARG A 234 5.10 -4.46 -17.29
C ARG A 234 4.25 -3.29 -17.78
N PRO A 235 4.81 -2.32 -18.50
CA PRO A 235 4.00 -1.27 -19.15
C PRO A 235 2.87 -1.92 -19.95
N ALA A 236 1.69 -1.28 -19.92
CA ALA A 236 0.50 -1.75 -20.61
C ALA A 236 0.82 -2.13 -22.08
N PRO A 237 0.18 -3.18 -22.63
CA PRO A 237 0.48 -3.66 -23.98
C PRO A 237 0.36 -2.59 -25.08
N ALA A 238 -0.42 -1.53 -24.83
CA ALA A 238 -0.54 -0.37 -25.73
C ALA A 238 0.79 0.37 -26.00
N LEU A 239 1.82 0.19 -25.18
CA LEU A 239 3.13 0.84 -25.35
C LEU A 239 4.13 -0.04 -26.11
N ALA A 240 3.82 -1.31 -26.37
CA ALA A 240 4.71 -2.27 -27.04
C ALA A 240 4.59 -2.25 -28.57
N ASP A 241 3.48 -1.76 -29.12
CA ASP A 241 3.17 -1.83 -30.57
C ASP A 241 3.77 -0.67 -31.40
N GLY A 242 4.74 0.06 -30.86
CA GLY A 242 5.37 1.19 -31.54
C GLY A 242 6.46 0.83 -32.57
N GLN A 243 6.87 -0.43 -32.70
CA GLN A 243 7.94 -0.82 -33.65
C GLN A 243 7.75 -2.22 -34.24
N ALA A 244 6.98 -2.33 -35.31
CA ALA A 244 7.28 -3.23 -36.44
C ALA A 244 6.21 -3.14 -37.54
N GLN A 245 6.24 -2.08 -38.35
CA GLN A 245 5.63 -2.14 -39.69
C GLN A 245 6.53 -1.47 -40.73
N THR A 246 7.67 -2.13 -40.96
CA THR A 246 8.38 -2.08 -42.24
C THR A 246 8.42 -3.48 -42.80
N ARG A 247 7.38 -3.87 -43.56
CA ARG A 247 7.50 -4.95 -44.54
C ARG A 247 7.16 -4.40 -45.91
N SER A 248 8.25 -4.01 -46.58
CA SER A 248 8.48 -4.03 -48.02
C SER A 248 7.36 -4.66 -48.86
N CYS A 249 6.68 -3.81 -49.64
CA CYS A 249 5.95 -4.21 -50.83
C CYS A 249 6.93 -4.85 -51.83
N GLY A 250 6.76 -6.14 -52.12
CA GLY A 250 7.50 -6.87 -53.13
C GLY A 250 6.55 -7.74 -53.94
N LEU A 251 6.09 -7.20 -55.06
CA LEU A 251 5.39 -7.89 -56.14
C LEU A 251 6.32 -8.93 -56.81
N HIS A 252 5.89 -10.19 -56.94
CA HIS A 252 5.85 -10.90 -58.24
C HIS A 252 5.40 -12.38 -58.19
N HIS A 253 4.32 -12.64 -58.93
CA HIS A 253 3.89 -13.79 -59.73
C HIS A 253 3.81 -15.25 -59.19
N PRO A 254 2.66 -15.94 -59.46
CA PRO A 254 2.55 -17.39 -59.33
C PRO A 254 3.00 -18.10 -60.62
N ARG A 255 3.84 -19.14 -60.51
CA ARG A 255 4.05 -20.12 -61.58
C ARG A 255 3.02 -21.24 -61.46
N GLY A 256 2.24 -21.41 -62.53
CA GLY A 256 1.29 -22.51 -62.70
C GLY A 256 1.96 -23.89 -62.76
N GLY A 257 1.22 -24.89 -62.26
CA GLY A 257 1.55 -26.30 -62.39
C GLY A 257 1.38 -26.80 -63.83
N ARG A 258 2.19 -27.80 -64.19
CA ARG A 258 1.97 -28.68 -65.33
C ARG A 258 1.91 -30.12 -64.84
N HIS A 259 0.91 -30.81 -65.38
CA HIS A 259 0.79 -32.25 -65.69
C HIS A 259 1.16 -33.29 -64.65
#